data_AF-A0A2I6Q753-F1
#
_entry.id   AF-A0A2I6Q753-F1
#
_cell.length_a   1.000
_cell.length_b   1.000
_cell.length_c   1.000
_cell.angle_alpha   90.00
_cell.angle_beta   90.00
_cell.angle_gamma   90.00
#
_symmetry.space_group_name_H-M   'P 1'
#
loop_
_entity.id
_entity.type
_entity.pdbx_description
1 polymer ?
#
loop_
_entity_poly.entity_id
_entity_poly.type
_entity_poly.pdbx_seq_one_letter_code
_entity_poly.pdbx_strand_id
1 'polypeptide(L)'
;MKKSEGKMKEISVLLNQHFSVIILVVFLLASSVQNVIANGTGPSHDKVVVCYIGTWATYRPGFGSFTLDHVDPNLCTHLIYAFAGLDTDSDGIKALDPWQDLKDNYGKGGFEKLTAMRKTHPHLKVTLAIGGWNEGSLKYSQMAANPARRAKFVKNAVEFVKRFNFDGLDLDWEYPTQRDGKPEDKENFVSLVMELKSEFRKHDLLLTSAIGASKKMIDEAYDVKTLSNYLDFMHIMCYDYSGSWDKKVGPNAPLDNNGILDISTTISHLLARGASPSKLVLGLPFYGRTFIAQGEGYFGDPTDDKGFPGPYTKESGFMGYNEICAAIQDPSAAWTVSWDAATDQAVARQKGTETGETKVVTFDSSRSIANKIRYAIKHKLAGAMVWSIDTDDFLGNCKPDNETFVDFVSRPGVKLTFPRRPKGNYPLLRTINEALVVAQSEADQLRDIKEHEKENEIPHGASAKITQMYFLPIFVIIPVFRSLFSS
;
A
#
# COMPACT_ATOMS: atom_id res chain seq x y z
N MET A 1 -43.84 -29.11 -54.21
CA MET A 1 -42.42 -28.96 -53.83
C MET A 1 -41.98 -27.51 -53.62
N LYS A 2 -42.19 -26.55 -54.54
CA LYS A 2 -41.74 -25.15 -54.33
C LYS A 2 -42.35 -24.41 -53.12
N LYS A 3 -43.59 -24.73 -52.73
CA LYS A 3 -44.28 -24.07 -51.59
C LYS A 3 -43.81 -24.58 -50.20
N SER A 4 -43.24 -25.78 -50.13
CA SER A 4 -42.70 -26.35 -48.88
C SER A 4 -41.26 -25.90 -48.61
N GLU A 5 -40.46 -25.69 -49.67
CA GLU A 5 -39.09 -25.16 -49.54
C GLU A 5 -39.06 -23.70 -49.03
N GLY A 6 -40.02 -22.87 -49.46
CA GLY A 6 -40.16 -21.49 -48.96
C GLY A 6 -40.47 -21.44 -47.46
N LYS A 7 -41.41 -22.26 -46.99
CA LYS A 7 -41.75 -22.35 -45.56
C LYS A 7 -40.60 -22.88 -44.71
N MET A 8 -39.82 -23.84 -45.21
CA MET A 8 -38.65 -24.35 -44.49
C MET A 8 -37.55 -23.29 -44.33
N LYS A 9 -37.34 -22.44 -45.34
CA LYS A 9 -36.39 -21.31 -45.25
C LYS A 9 -36.87 -20.25 -44.25
N GLU A 10 -38.15 -19.91 -44.23
CA GLU A 10 -38.70 -18.97 -43.24
C GLU A 10 -38.57 -19.49 -41.80
N ILE A 11 -38.85 -20.77 -41.58
CA ILE A 11 -38.70 -21.41 -40.25
C ILE A 11 -37.23 -21.41 -39.81
N SER A 12 -36.30 -21.68 -40.73
CA SER A 12 -34.86 -21.64 -40.43
C SER A 12 -34.37 -20.23 -40.06
N VAL A 13 -34.84 -19.19 -40.74
CA VAL A 13 -34.49 -17.79 -40.43
C VAL A 13 -35.06 -17.36 -39.08
N LEU A 14 -36.31 -17.72 -38.78
CA LEU A 14 -36.95 -17.44 -37.49
C LEU A 14 -36.24 -18.15 -36.34
N LEU A 15 -35.90 -19.44 -36.50
CA LEU A 15 -35.14 -20.20 -35.50
C LEU A 15 -33.76 -19.57 -35.24
N ASN A 16 -33.06 -19.11 -36.28
CA ASN A 16 -31.75 -18.48 -36.13
C ASN A 16 -31.85 -17.11 -35.43
N GLN A 17 -32.87 -16.31 -35.75
CA GLN A 17 -33.15 -15.05 -35.05
C GLN A 17 -33.48 -15.29 -33.57
N HIS A 18 -34.36 -16.24 -33.26
CA HIS A 18 -34.68 -16.59 -31.87
C HIS A 18 -33.46 -17.10 -31.11
N PHE A 19 -32.61 -17.92 -31.75
CA PHE A 19 -31.37 -18.40 -31.16
C PHE A 19 -30.37 -17.26 -30.88
N SER A 20 -30.19 -16.33 -31.81
CA SER A 20 -29.35 -15.14 -31.60
C SER A 20 -29.88 -14.22 -30.49
N VAL A 21 -31.20 -14.03 -30.40
CA VAL A 21 -31.83 -13.25 -29.33
C VAL A 21 -31.66 -13.93 -27.98
N ILE A 22 -31.83 -15.26 -27.90
CA ILE A 22 -31.60 -16.02 -26.66
C ILE A 22 -30.14 -15.90 -26.21
N ILE A 23 -29.16 -16.04 -27.12
CA ILE A 23 -27.75 -15.85 -26.80
C ILE A 23 -27.49 -14.44 -26.26
N LEU A 24 -28.02 -13.41 -26.92
CA LEU A 24 -27.85 -12.02 -26.49
C LEU A 24 -28.46 -11.79 -25.10
N VAL A 25 -29.66 -12.31 -24.84
CA VAL A 25 -30.32 -12.20 -23.53
C VAL A 25 -29.56 -12.96 -22.44
N VAL A 26 -29.06 -14.17 -22.72
CA VAL A 26 -28.21 -14.92 -21.80
C VAL A 26 -26.91 -14.17 -21.50
N PHE A 27 -26.30 -13.53 -22.50
CA PHE A 27 -25.08 -12.74 -22.33
C PHE A 27 -25.32 -11.46 -21.52
N LEU A 28 -26.45 -10.78 -21.74
CA LEU A 28 -26.87 -9.62 -20.96
C LEU A 28 -27.22 -9.99 -19.52
N LEU A 29 -27.88 -11.13 -19.31
CA LEU A 29 -28.16 -11.64 -17.96
C LEU A 29 -26.87 -12.05 -17.25
N ALA A 30 -25.96 -12.77 -17.91
CA ALA A 30 -24.67 -13.15 -17.35
C ALA A 30 -23.81 -11.93 -16.96
N SER A 31 -23.77 -10.89 -17.81
CA SER A 31 -23.05 -9.65 -17.51
C SER A 31 -23.72 -8.86 -16.37
N SER A 32 -25.06 -8.84 -16.30
CA SER A 32 -25.77 -8.22 -15.16
C SER A 32 -25.50 -8.94 -13.83
N VAL A 33 -25.44 -10.27 -13.83
CA VAL A 33 -25.14 -11.07 -12.63
C VAL A 33 -23.67 -10.89 -12.22
N GLN A 34 -22.74 -10.86 -13.16
CA GLN A 34 -21.32 -10.55 -12.88
C GLN A 34 -21.15 -9.16 -12.28
N ASN A 35 -21.87 -8.15 -12.79
CA ASN A 35 -21.84 -6.78 -12.25
C ASN A 35 -22.46 -6.69 -10.85
N VAL A 36 -23.54 -7.41 -10.57
CA VAL A 36 -24.15 -7.45 -9.22
C VAL A 36 -23.24 -8.16 -8.22
N ILE A 37 -22.59 -9.26 -8.61
CA ILE A 37 -21.62 -9.97 -7.75
C ILE A 37 -20.37 -9.10 -7.51
N ALA A 38 -19.85 -8.44 -8.54
CA ALA A 38 -18.69 -7.55 -8.41
C ALA A 38 -18.97 -6.32 -7.53
N ASN A 39 -20.20 -5.82 -7.50
CA ASN A 39 -20.62 -4.75 -6.59
C ASN A 39 -20.88 -5.24 -5.15
N GLY A 40 -20.83 -6.55 -4.88
CA GLY A 40 -21.14 -7.14 -3.58
C GLY A 40 -19.92 -7.61 -2.77
N THR A 41 -18.71 -7.56 -3.33
CA THR A 41 -17.48 -8.05 -2.69
C THR A 41 -16.41 -6.97 -2.59
N GLY A 42 -15.54 -7.10 -1.58
CA GLY A 42 -14.39 -6.21 -1.40
C GLY A 42 -14.62 -4.99 -0.52
N PRO A 43 -13.60 -4.14 -0.37
CA PRO A 43 -13.69 -2.91 0.41
C PRO A 43 -14.72 -1.92 -0.14
N SER A 44 -15.35 -1.15 0.75
CA SER A 44 -16.38 -0.15 0.39
C SER A 44 -15.81 1.22 -0.03
N HIS A 45 -14.57 1.25 -0.52
CA HIS A 45 -13.84 2.46 -0.92
C HIS A 45 -13.06 2.23 -2.21
N ASP A 46 -12.61 3.30 -2.86
CA ASP A 46 -11.89 3.27 -4.15
C ASP A 46 -10.35 3.18 -4.01
N LYS A 47 -9.83 3.07 -2.79
CA LYS A 47 -8.39 3.00 -2.50
C LYS A 47 -7.83 1.60 -2.57
N VAL A 48 -6.53 1.53 -2.83
CA VAL A 48 -5.79 0.27 -2.91
C VAL A 48 -5.43 -0.22 -1.50
N VAL A 49 -5.78 -1.46 -1.20
CA VAL A 49 -5.30 -2.21 -0.03
C VAL A 49 -4.56 -3.45 -0.54
N VAL A 50 -3.24 -3.45 -0.40
CA VAL A 50 -2.32 -4.50 -0.84
C VAL A 50 -1.91 -5.36 0.34
N CYS A 51 -2.10 -6.67 0.22
CA CYS A 51 -1.89 -7.62 1.30
C CYS A 51 -0.83 -8.65 0.92
N TYR A 52 0.37 -8.55 1.50
CA TYR A 52 1.37 -9.61 1.38
C TYR A 52 0.99 -10.81 2.26
N ILE A 53 1.18 -12.01 1.73
CA ILE A 53 0.96 -13.28 2.40
C ILE A 53 2.30 -14.00 2.52
N GLY A 54 2.86 -14.04 3.72
CA GLY A 54 4.06 -14.84 3.98
C GLY A 54 3.70 -16.32 4.01
N THR A 55 3.91 -17.03 2.90
CA THR A 55 3.34 -18.40 2.74
C THR A 55 4.00 -19.44 3.65
N TRP A 56 5.20 -19.15 4.15
CA TRP A 56 5.86 -19.93 5.20
C TRP A 56 5.13 -19.90 6.55
N ALA A 57 4.21 -18.96 6.77
CA ALA A 57 3.44 -18.85 8.01
C ALA A 57 2.58 -20.09 8.30
N THR A 58 2.31 -20.93 7.30
CA THR A 58 1.68 -22.24 7.49
C THR A 58 2.45 -23.16 8.44
N TYR A 59 3.76 -22.96 8.59
CA TYR A 59 4.63 -23.79 9.43
C TYR A 59 4.83 -23.23 10.83
N ARG A 60 4.26 -22.07 11.16
CA ARG A 60 4.29 -21.55 12.52
C ARG A 60 3.51 -22.48 13.46
N PRO A 61 3.94 -22.63 14.72
CA PRO A 61 3.28 -23.52 15.67
C PRO A 61 1.98 -22.92 16.21
N GLY A 62 1.03 -23.77 16.59
CA GLY A 62 -0.16 -23.41 17.34
C GLY A 62 -0.98 -22.28 16.67
N PHE A 63 -1.37 -21.29 17.46
CA PHE A 63 -2.17 -20.15 17.01
C PHE A 63 -1.45 -19.18 16.06
N GLY A 64 -0.15 -19.38 15.80
CA GLY A 64 0.56 -18.65 14.77
C GLY A 64 0.45 -19.26 13.37
N SER A 65 -0.04 -20.49 13.24
CA SER A 65 -0.16 -21.16 11.93
C SER A 65 -1.19 -20.44 11.05
N PHE A 66 -0.74 -19.97 9.88
CA PHE A 66 -1.59 -19.25 8.93
C PHE A 66 -1.62 -19.97 7.58
N THR A 67 -2.81 -20.32 7.09
CA THR A 67 -3.00 -20.92 5.76
C THR A 67 -3.85 -20.00 4.89
N LEU A 68 -3.93 -20.31 3.59
CA LEU A 68 -4.79 -19.57 2.66
C LEU A 68 -6.29 -19.63 3.01
N ASP A 69 -6.72 -20.53 3.91
CA ASP A 69 -8.10 -20.61 4.36
C ASP A 69 -8.45 -19.52 5.40
N HIS A 70 -7.45 -18.88 6.00
CA HIS A 70 -7.67 -17.76 6.92
C HIS A 70 -7.86 -16.42 6.19
N VAL A 71 -7.39 -16.30 4.95
CA VAL A 71 -7.48 -15.06 4.16
C VAL A 71 -8.94 -14.65 4.01
N ASP A 72 -9.28 -13.43 4.40
CA ASP A 72 -10.56 -12.78 4.09
C ASP A 72 -10.40 -11.90 2.83
N PRO A 73 -10.88 -12.36 1.65
CA PRO A 73 -10.72 -11.65 0.38
C PRO A 73 -11.41 -10.28 0.34
N ASN A 74 -12.34 -10.00 1.25
CA ASN A 74 -13.08 -8.74 1.26
C ASN A 74 -12.30 -7.59 1.92
N LEU A 75 -11.22 -7.91 2.64
CA LEU A 75 -10.40 -6.91 3.32
C LEU A 75 -9.26 -6.35 2.46
N CYS A 76 -9.04 -6.94 1.29
CA CYS A 76 -7.96 -6.58 0.38
C CYS A 76 -8.52 -6.28 -1.01
N THR A 77 -7.83 -5.40 -1.73
CA THR A 77 -8.02 -5.21 -3.18
C THR A 77 -7.00 -6.02 -3.98
N HIS A 78 -5.79 -6.18 -3.43
CA HIS A 78 -4.69 -6.91 -4.02
C HIS A 78 -4.15 -7.91 -2.99
N LEU A 79 -3.99 -9.16 -3.40
CA LEU A 79 -3.28 -10.19 -2.63
C LEU A 79 -1.94 -10.48 -3.32
N ILE A 80 -0.85 -10.53 -2.56
CA ILE A 80 0.48 -10.82 -3.08
C ILE A 80 1.01 -12.09 -2.43
N TYR A 81 1.25 -13.11 -3.24
CA TYR A 81 1.85 -14.37 -2.80
C TYR A 81 3.35 -14.18 -2.61
N ALA A 82 3.84 -14.24 -1.37
CA ALA A 82 5.25 -14.07 -1.03
C ALA A 82 5.86 -15.40 -0.55
N PHE A 83 6.84 -16.00 -1.24
CA PHE A 83 7.52 -15.53 -2.47
C PHE A 83 7.82 -16.68 -3.43
N ALA A 84 8.02 -16.34 -4.69
CA ALA A 84 8.84 -17.11 -5.61
C ALA A 84 10.28 -16.59 -5.66
N GLY A 85 11.20 -17.36 -6.23
CA GLY A 85 12.60 -16.99 -6.37
C GLY A 85 13.10 -16.95 -7.80
N LEU A 86 14.31 -16.43 -7.97
CA LEU A 86 15.02 -16.46 -9.25
C LEU A 86 15.76 -17.79 -9.42
N ASP A 87 15.45 -18.49 -10.51
CA ASP A 87 16.26 -19.60 -11.03
C ASP A 87 17.38 -19.04 -11.92
N THR A 88 18.62 -19.23 -11.48
CA THR A 88 19.82 -18.72 -12.16
C THR A 88 20.20 -19.51 -13.41
N ASP A 89 19.71 -20.74 -13.55
CA ASP A 89 20.03 -21.60 -14.70
C ASP A 89 19.10 -21.29 -15.87
N SER A 90 17.81 -21.14 -15.57
CA SER A 90 16.79 -20.82 -16.57
C SER A 90 16.60 -19.32 -16.78
N ASP A 91 17.15 -18.45 -15.91
CA ASP A 91 16.74 -17.04 -15.80
C ASP A 91 15.21 -16.95 -15.74
N GLY A 92 14.61 -17.67 -14.79
CA GLY A 92 13.16 -17.83 -14.68
C GLY A 92 12.67 -17.73 -13.24
N ILE A 93 11.35 -17.81 -13.07
CA ILE A 93 10.73 -17.85 -11.74
C ILE A 93 10.66 -19.31 -11.28
N LYS A 94 11.06 -19.58 -10.04
CA LYS A 94 10.89 -20.89 -9.38
C LYS A 94 10.08 -20.79 -8.08
N ALA A 95 9.34 -21.84 -7.78
CA ALA A 95 8.74 -22.04 -6.46
C ALA A 95 9.85 -22.19 -5.41
N LEU A 96 9.69 -21.54 -4.25
CA LEU A 96 10.62 -21.67 -3.13
C LEU A 96 10.23 -22.83 -2.22
N ASP A 97 8.94 -23.15 -2.15
CA ASP A 97 8.42 -24.34 -1.47
C ASP A 97 7.49 -25.11 -2.43
N PRO A 98 8.04 -25.97 -3.33
CA PRO A 98 7.24 -26.71 -4.30
C PRO A 98 6.09 -27.52 -3.70
N TRP A 99 6.20 -27.98 -2.44
CA TRP A 99 5.15 -28.76 -1.80
C TRP A 99 3.95 -27.89 -1.41
N GLN A 100 4.15 -26.66 -0.99
CA GLN A 100 3.06 -25.71 -0.75
C GLN A 100 2.56 -25.09 -2.06
N ASP A 101 3.50 -24.67 -2.91
CA ASP A 101 3.25 -23.79 -4.03
C ASP A 101 2.58 -24.51 -5.21
N LEU A 102 3.01 -25.74 -5.51
CA LEU A 102 2.64 -26.49 -6.72
C LEU A 102 1.73 -27.68 -6.39
N LYS A 103 1.03 -28.19 -7.41
CA LYS A 103 0.25 -29.44 -7.33
C LYS A 103 1.06 -30.68 -7.66
N ASP A 104 2.22 -30.50 -8.29
CA ASP A 104 3.12 -31.59 -8.64
C ASP A 104 3.49 -32.38 -7.37
N ASN A 105 3.62 -33.70 -7.51
CA ASN A 105 3.95 -34.60 -6.39
C ASN A 105 2.99 -34.50 -5.18
N TYR A 106 1.68 -34.34 -5.44
CA TYR A 106 0.66 -34.20 -4.39
C TYR A 106 0.83 -32.96 -3.51
N GLY A 107 1.50 -31.93 -4.02
CA GLY A 107 1.59 -30.64 -3.36
C GLY A 107 0.23 -29.93 -3.23
N LYS A 108 0.20 -28.89 -2.41
CA LYS A 108 -1.03 -28.19 -2.01
C LYS A 108 -1.57 -27.22 -3.05
N GLY A 109 -0.78 -26.87 -4.08
CA GLY A 109 -1.21 -25.98 -5.15
C GLY A 109 -1.57 -24.57 -4.67
N GLY A 110 -0.76 -24.00 -3.78
CA GLY A 110 -0.96 -22.70 -3.16
C GLY A 110 -1.12 -21.57 -4.18
N PHE A 111 -0.35 -21.61 -5.28
CA PHE A 111 -0.49 -20.63 -6.37
C PHE A 111 -1.90 -20.65 -6.96
N GLU A 112 -2.39 -21.80 -7.42
CA GLU A 112 -3.73 -21.87 -8.01
C GLU A 112 -4.85 -21.71 -6.98
N LYS A 113 -4.62 -22.10 -5.71
CA LYS A 113 -5.59 -21.90 -4.63
C LYS A 113 -5.83 -20.41 -4.39
N LEU A 114 -4.76 -19.60 -4.35
CA LEU A 114 -4.91 -18.15 -4.16
C LEU A 114 -5.54 -17.48 -5.38
N THR A 115 -5.07 -17.77 -6.59
CA THR A 115 -5.62 -17.15 -7.81
C THR A 115 -7.07 -17.56 -8.09
N ALA A 116 -7.50 -18.73 -7.61
CA ALA A 116 -8.89 -19.16 -7.68
C ALA A 116 -9.86 -18.32 -6.82
N MET A 117 -9.38 -17.55 -5.83
CA MET A 117 -10.25 -16.69 -5.01
C MET A 117 -11.02 -15.64 -5.84
N ARG A 118 -10.46 -15.23 -6.99
CA ARG A 118 -11.14 -14.30 -7.91
C ARG A 118 -12.44 -14.85 -8.51
N LYS A 119 -12.65 -16.17 -8.48
CA LYS A 119 -13.92 -16.77 -8.94
C LYS A 119 -15.10 -16.35 -8.05
N THR A 120 -14.85 -16.14 -6.76
CA THR A 120 -15.87 -15.70 -5.79
C THR A 120 -15.74 -14.21 -5.43
N HIS A 121 -14.56 -13.62 -5.66
CA HIS A 121 -14.25 -12.22 -5.35
C HIS A 121 -13.63 -11.54 -6.59
N PRO A 122 -14.44 -11.24 -7.62
CA PRO A 122 -13.93 -10.76 -8.92
C PRO A 122 -13.25 -9.38 -8.86
N HIS A 123 -13.42 -8.63 -7.77
CA HIS A 123 -12.71 -7.37 -7.52
C HIS A 123 -11.21 -7.58 -7.27
N LEU A 124 -10.82 -8.76 -6.76
CA LEU A 124 -9.45 -9.02 -6.36
C LEU A 124 -8.48 -9.04 -7.54
N LYS A 125 -7.30 -8.49 -7.30
CA LYS A 125 -6.09 -8.76 -8.07
C LYS A 125 -5.16 -9.64 -7.23
N VAL A 126 -4.61 -10.69 -7.82
CA VAL A 126 -3.71 -11.63 -7.16
C VAL A 126 -2.41 -11.68 -7.94
N THR A 127 -1.33 -11.16 -7.37
CA THR A 127 0.00 -11.13 -7.99
C THR A 127 0.97 -12.05 -7.24
N LEU A 128 2.08 -12.37 -7.88
CA LEU A 128 3.18 -13.13 -7.30
C LEU A 128 4.34 -12.18 -7.00
N ALA A 129 4.88 -12.21 -5.79
CA ALA A 129 6.14 -11.53 -5.50
C ALA A 129 7.33 -12.45 -5.76
N ILE A 130 8.38 -11.90 -6.38
CA ILE A 130 9.68 -12.54 -6.55
C ILE A 130 10.76 -11.75 -5.83
N GLY A 131 11.57 -12.44 -5.01
CA GLY A 131 12.63 -11.83 -4.23
C GLY A 131 12.40 -11.95 -2.73
N GLY A 132 12.42 -10.82 -2.04
CA GLY A 132 12.42 -10.71 -0.59
C GLY A 132 13.80 -10.93 0.03
N TRP A 133 13.92 -10.54 1.30
CA TRP A 133 15.19 -10.53 2.04
C TRP A 133 16.05 -11.80 1.85
N ASN A 134 15.46 -12.99 2.00
CA ASN A 134 16.19 -14.27 1.97
C ASN A 134 16.72 -14.67 0.58
N GLU A 135 16.20 -14.09 -0.50
CA GLU A 135 16.66 -14.39 -1.85
C GLU A 135 18.00 -13.68 -2.19
N GLY A 136 18.37 -12.64 -1.43
CA GLY A 136 19.58 -11.84 -1.63
C GLY A 136 19.52 -10.93 -2.86
N SER A 137 20.63 -10.26 -3.18
CA SER A 137 20.68 -9.28 -4.29
C SER A 137 21.61 -9.70 -5.45
N LEU A 138 22.73 -10.40 -5.18
CA LEU A 138 23.74 -10.77 -6.18
C LEU A 138 23.15 -11.37 -7.47
N LYS A 139 22.26 -12.35 -7.36
CA LYS A 139 21.68 -13.05 -8.51
C LYS A 139 20.75 -12.16 -9.34
N TYR A 140 20.03 -11.23 -8.69
CA TYR A 140 19.21 -10.23 -9.38
C TYR A 140 20.08 -9.21 -10.09
N SER A 141 21.15 -8.73 -9.45
CA SER A 141 22.15 -7.85 -10.07
C SER A 141 22.75 -8.49 -11.33
N GLN A 142 23.17 -9.75 -11.26
CA GLN A 142 23.73 -10.46 -12.41
C GLN A 142 22.75 -10.71 -13.55
N MET A 143 21.48 -11.02 -13.24
CA MET A 143 20.42 -11.19 -14.25
C MET A 143 20.09 -9.85 -14.89
N ALA A 144 19.89 -8.80 -14.08
CA ALA A 144 19.56 -7.46 -14.53
C ALA A 144 20.68 -6.81 -15.35
N ALA A 145 21.95 -7.10 -15.07
CA ALA A 145 23.07 -6.51 -15.80
C ALA A 145 23.24 -7.02 -17.24
N ASN A 146 22.69 -8.19 -17.58
CA ASN A 146 22.89 -8.80 -18.90
C ASN A 146 21.60 -8.72 -19.74
N PRO A 147 21.57 -7.98 -20.87
CA PRO A 147 20.37 -7.84 -21.70
C PRO A 147 19.78 -9.17 -22.20
N ALA A 148 20.62 -10.16 -22.53
CA ALA A 148 20.14 -11.47 -22.97
C ALA A 148 19.46 -12.25 -21.84
N ARG A 149 20.01 -12.17 -20.62
CA ARG A 149 19.42 -12.79 -19.42
C ARG A 149 18.13 -12.08 -19.00
N ARG A 150 18.11 -10.74 -19.01
CA ARG A 150 16.88 -9.96 -18.78
C ARG A 150 15.78 -10.33 -19.75
N ALA A 151 16.06 -10.38 -21.06
CA ALA A 151 15.08 -10.76 -22.07
C ALA A 151 14.52 -12.18 -21.84
N LYS A 152 15.38 -13.13 -21.44
CA LYS A 152 14.97 -14.50 -21.08
C LYS A 152 14.09 -14.50 -19.83
N PHE A 153 14.47 -13.76 -18.80
CA PHE A 153 13.66 -13.58 -17.59
C PHE A 153 12.30 -12.96 -17.86
N VAL A 154 12.24 -11.88 -18.64
CA VAL A 154 10.98 -11.23 -19.03
C VAL A 154 10.03 -12.24 -19.69
N LYS A 155 10.52 -13.02 -20.65
CA LYS A 155 9.74 -14.06 -21.32
C LYS A 155 9.24 -15.12 -20.32
N ASN A 156 10.15 -15.66 -19.51
CA ASN A 156 9.81 -16.70 -18.54
C ASN A 156 8.84 -16.21 -17.46
N ALA A 157 8.95 -14.95 -17.04
CA ALA A 157 8.05 -14.34 -16.06
C ALA A 157 6.62 -14.24 -16.60
N VAL A 158 6.44 -13.81 -17.85
CA VAL A 158 5.12 -13.79 -18.51
C VAL A 158 4.52 -15.20 -18.58
N GLU A 159 5.32 -16.18 -19.00
CA GLU A 159 4.87 -17.58 -19.09
C GLU A 159 4.45 -18.12 -17.71
N PHE A 160 5.23 -17.86 -16.66
CA PHE A 160 4.95 -18.32 -15.30
C PHE A 160 3.69 -17.68 -14.72
N VAL A 161 3.57 -16.35 -14.78
CA VAL A 161 2.42 -15.58 -14.29
C VAL A 161 1.14 -16.08 -14.95
N LYS A 162 1.15 -16.29 -16.27
CA LYS A 162 0.00 -16.80 -17.02
C LYS A 162 -0.31 -18.26 -16.69
N ARG A 163 0.72 -19.12 -16.56
CA ARG A 163 0.55 -20.54 -16.23
C ARG A 163 -0.23 -20.74 -14.93
N PHE A 164 0.06 -19.93 -13.91
CA PHE A 164 -0.60 -20.03 -12.60
C PHE A 164 -1.76 -19.04 -12.42
N ASN A 165 -2.14 -18.34 -13.49
CA ASN A 165 -3.26 -17.41 -13.51
C ASN A 165 -3.10 -16.24 -12.51
N PHE A 166 -1.88 -15.75 -12.32
CA PHE A 166 -1.65 -14.50 -11.58
C PHE A 166 -2.02 -13.30 -12.46
N ASP A 167 -2.47 -12.21 -11.85
CA ASP A 167 -2.80 -10.95 -12.53
C ASP A 167 -1.57 -10.07 -12.76
N GLY A 168 -0.39 -10.52 -12.33
CA GLY A 168 0.84 -9.74 -12.45
C GLY A 168 1.98 -10.25 -11.56
N LEU A 169 3.04 -9.46 -11.54
CA LEU A 169 4.28 -9.72 -10.80
C LEU A 169 4.64 -8.52 -9.93
N ASP A 170 5.07 -8.79 -8.71
CA ASP A 170 5.64 -7.82 -7.79
C ASP A 170 7.16 -8.08 -7.66
N LEU A 171 7.96 -7.06 -7.92
CA LEU A 171 9.41 -7.14 -7.83
C LEU A 171 9.88 -6.71 -6.44
N ASP A 172 10.44 -7.64 -5.68
CA ASP A 172 10.99 -7.39 -4.35
C ASP A 172 12.50 -7.70 -4.33
N TRP A 173 13.26 -7.00 -5.18
CA TRP A 173 14.71 -7.10 -5.17
C TRP A 173 15.26 -6.26 -4.02
N GLU A 174 15.79 -6.92 -2.99
CA GLU A 174 16.39 -6.27 -1.82
C GLU A 174 17.93 -6.36 -1.80
N TYR A 175 18.69 -5.36 -2.23
CA TYR A 175 18.27 -4.17 -2.97
C TYR A 175 19.22 -3.95 -4.16
N PRO A 176 18.78 -3.33 -5.27
CA PRO A 176 19.70 -2.80 -6.27
C PRO A 176 20.82 -2.01 -5.58
N THR A 177 22.07 -2.20 -5.99
CA THR A 177 23.29 -1.56 -5.46
C THR A 177 23.77 -2.02 -4.08
N GLN A 178 23.00 -2.84 -3.36
CA GLN A 178 23.33 -3.31 -2.01
C GLN A 178 23.36 -4.83 -1.93
N ARG A 179 23.86 -5.38 -0.82
CA ARG A 179 23.87 -6.82 -0.53
C ARG A 179 24.51 -7.65 -1.67
N ASP A 180 25.72 -7.25 -2.05
CA ASP A 180 26.50 -7.78 -3.19
C ASP A 180 26.00 -7.34 -4.58
N GLY A 181 25.10 -6.35 -4.63
CA GLY A 181 24.77 -5.58 -5.83
C GLY A 181 25.87 -4.61 -6.24
N LYS A 182 25.69 -3.96 -7.40
CA LYS A 182 26.62 -3.00 -7.99
C LYS A 182 25.94 -1.66 -8.27
N PRO A 183 26.67 -0.53 -8.34
CA PRO A 183 26.08 0.78 -8.63
C PRO A 183 25.25 0.81 -9.93
N GLU A 184 25.64 0.04 -10.95
CA GLU A 184 24.92 -0.06 -12.22
C GLU A 184 23.52 -0.68 -12.07
N ASP A 185 23.23 -1.36 -10.95
CA ASP A 185 21.93 -1.95 -10.67
C ASP A 185 20.81 -0.91 -10.74
N LYS A 186 21.09 0.37 -10.42
CA LYS A 186 20.11 1.45 -10.54
C LYS A 186 19.54 1.55 -11.96
N GLU A 187 20.39 1.51 -12.98
CA GLU A 187 20.00 1.60 -14.39
C GLU A 187 19.50 0.24 -14.93
N ASN A 188 20.10 -0.85 -14.45
CA ASN A 188 19.69 -2.21 -14.83
C ASN A 188 18.29 -2.55 -14.31
N PHE A 189 17.92 -2.08 -13.12
CA PHE A 189 16.59 -2.26 -12.56
C PHE A 189 15.54 -1.50 -13.38
N VAL A 190 15.84 -0.27 -13.82
CA VAL A 190 14.99 0.47 -14.77
C VAL A 190 14.80 -0.29 -16.07
N SER A 191 15.89 -0.81 -16.64
CA SER A 191 15.84 -1.59 -17.89
C SER A 191 14.96 -2.84 -17.74
N LEU A 192 15.12 -3.57 -16.63
CA LEU A 192 14.29 -4.73 -16.30
C LEU A 192 12.80 -4.36 -16.19
N VAL A 193 12.47 -3.30 -15.45
CA VAL A 193 11.08 -2.84 -15.26
C VAL A 193 10.46 -2.40 -16.59
N MET A 194 11.20 -1.70 -17.44
CA MET A 194 10.73 -1.28 -18.76
C MET A 194 10.46 -2.46 -19.69
N GLU A 195 11.39 -3.42 -19.76
CA GLU A 195 11.26 -4.63 -20.58
C GLU A 195 10.08 -5.49 -20.09
N LEU A 196 9.95 -5.71 -18.78
CA LEU A 196 8.80 -6.40 -18.19
C LEU A 196 7.49 -5.70 -18.50
N LYS A 197 7.38 -4.39 -18.24
CA LYS A 197 6.13 -3.67 -18.45
C LYS A 197 5.71 -3.66 -19.92
N SER A 198 6.67 -3.59 -20.85
CA SER A 198 6.41 -3.68 -22.29
C SER A 198 5.71 -4.98 -22.66
N GLU A 199 6.18 -6.13 -22.15
CA GLU A 199 5.55 -7.42 -22.42
C GLU A 199 4.26 -7.62 -21.62
N PHE A 200 4.22 -7.21 -20.35
CA PHE A 200 3.06 -7.37 -19.47
C PHE A 200 1.83 -6.62 -19.98
N ARG A 201 2.02 -5.43 -20.58
CA ARG A 201 0.94 -4.66 -21.23
C ARG A 201 0.25 -5.41 -22.37
N LYS A 202 0.93 -6.33 -23.05
CA LYS A 202 0.33 -7.14 -24.13
C LYS A 202 -0.63 -8.21 -23.60
N HIS A 203 -0.64 -8.40 -22.28
CA HIS A 203 -1.40 -9.45 -21.60
C HIS A 203 -2.26 -8.90 -20.45
N ASP A 204 -2.41 -7.57 -20.36
CA ASP A 204 -3.13 -6.90 -19.28
C ASP A 204 -2.66 -7.29 -17.87
N LEU A 205 -1.34 -7.54 -17.72
CA LEU A 205 -0.73 -7.92 -16.46
C LEU A 205 -0.20 -6.69 -15.69
N LEU A 206 -0.34 -6.74 -14.36
CA LEU A 206 0.20 -5.78 -13.42
C LEU A 206 1.70 -5.99 -13.21
N LEU A 207 2.42 -4.90 -13.04
CA LEU A 207 3.81 -4.89 -12.58
C LEU A 207 3.94 -3.89 -11.44
N THR A 208 4.28 -4.39 -10.26
CA THR A 208 4.50 -3.60 -9.05
C THR A 208 5.90 -3.86 -8.50
N SER A 209 6.33 -3.08 -7.52
CA SER A 209 7.58 -3.33 -6.83
C SER A 209 7.56 -2.83 -5.40
N ALA A 210 8.14 -3.62 -4.49
CA ALA A 210 8.49 -3.19 -3.15
C ALA A 210 9.77 -2.33 -3.19
N ILE A 211 9.70 -1.13 -2.60
CA ILE A 211 10.75 -0.11 -2.65
C ILE A 211 11.18 0.20 -1.22
N GLY A 212 12.47 0.06 -0.94
CA GLY A 212 13.04 0.40 0.36
C GLY A 212 12.91 1.89 0.69
N ALA A 213 12.70 2.20 1.97
CA ALA A 213 12.18 3.50 2.40
C ALA A 213 13.25 4.55 2.77
N SER A 214 14.49 4.17 3.06
CA SER A 214 15.50 5.16 3.48
C SER A 214 15.90 6.09 2.34
N LYS A 215 16.05 7.39 2.62
CA LYS A 215 16.45 8.39 1.62
C LYS A 215 17.73 8.00 0.87
N LYS A 216 18.74 7.53 1.61
CA LYS A 216 20.02 7.09 1.05
C LYS A 216 19.82 5.97 0.04
N MET A 217 19.09 4.92 0.44
CA MET A 217 18.77 3.80 -0.45
C MET A 217 17.98 4.26 -1.67
N ILE A 218 17.00 5.16 -1.50
CA ILE A 218 16.21 5.68 -2.61
C ILE A 218 17.09 6.38 -3.65
N ASP A 219 18.01 7.23 -3.19
CA ASP A 219 18.89 7.98 -4.06
C ASP A 219 19.92 7.08 -4.77
N GLU A 220 20.40 6.03 -4.10
CA GLU A 220 21.39 5.10 -4.63
C GLU A 220 20.77 4.04 -5.58
N ALA A 221 19.61 3.48 -5.24
CA ALA A 221 19.07 2.30 -5.89
C ALA A 221 18.01 2.58 -6.98
N TYR A 222 17.31 3.73 -6.94
CA TYR A 222 16.10 3.92 -7.73
C TYR A 222 16.10 5.20 -8.58
N ASP A 223 15.79 5.07 -9.87
CA ASP A 223 15.26 6.17 -10.67
C ASP A 223 13.74 6.27 -10.45
N VAL A 224 13.36 6.98 -9.38
CA VAL A 224 11.97 7.08 -8.90
C VAL A 224 11.01 7.55 -9.98
N LYS A 225 11.38 8.57 -10.76
CA LYS A 225 10.51 9.13 -11.80
C LYS A 225 10.24 8.11 -12.89
N THR A 226 11.29 7.44 -13.38
CA THR A 226 11.13 6.43 -14.45
C THR A 226 10.36 5.22 -13.94
N LEU A 227 10.69 4.70 -12.76
CA LEU A 227 9.96 3.58 -12.15
C LEU A 227 8.48 3.91 -11.95
N SER A 228 8.16 5.11 -11.45
CA SER A 228 6.78 5.56 -11.29
C SER A 228 6.01 5.60 -12.62
N ASN A 229 6.65 5.81 -13.76
CA ASN A 229 5.96 5.77 -15.06
C ASN A 229 5.60 4.35 -15.52
N TYR A 230 6.44 3.36 -15.21
CA TYR A 230 6.28 1.99 -15.71
C TYR A 230 5.57 1.05 -14.74
N LEU A 231 5.76 1.22 -13.43
CA LEU A 231 5.06 0.43 -12.41
C LEU A 231 3.61 0.88 -12.26
N ASP A 232 2.69 -0.06 -12.03
CA ASP A 232 1.29 0.25 -11.71
C ASP A 232 1.20 0.84 -10.29
N PHE A 233 1.91 0.23 -9.34
CA PHE A 233 2.08 0.70 -7.97
C PHE A 233 3.52 0.48 -7.48
N MET A 234 3.95 1.36 -6.58
CA MET A 234 5.19 1.25 -5.82
C MET A 234 4.82 1.05 -4.35
N HIS A 235 5.11 -0.13 -3.81
CA HIS A 235 4.84 -0.50 -2.43
C HIS A 235 6.02 -0.03 -1.57
N ILE A 236 5.85 1.08 -0.84
CA ILE A 236 6.96 1.68 -0.10
C ILE A 236 7.06 1.01 1.25
N MET A 237 8.17 0.33 1.53
CA MET A 237 8.41 -0.43 2.76
C MET A 237 8.71 0.49 3.95
N CYS A 238 7.71 1.26 4.35
CA CYS A 238 7.73 2.28 5.39
C CYS A 238 7.74 1.70 6.81
N TYR A 239 8.65 0.76 7.05
CA TYR A 239 8.91 0.04 8.28
C TYR A 239 10.39 -0.37 8.31
N ASP A 240 10.84 -0.98 9.42
CA ASP A 240 12.25 -1.32 9.65
C ASP A 240 13.18 -0.10 9.65
N TYR A 241 12.65 1.06 10.06
CA TYR A 241 13.45 2.26 10.26
C TYR A 241 14.38 2.17 11.48
N SER A 242 14.07 1.29 12.43
CA SER A 242 14.95 0.94 13.55
C SER A 242 14.77 -0.52 13.95
N GLY A 243 15.81 -1.11 14.52
CA GLY A 243 15.78 -2.47 15.04
C GLY A 243 16.98 -2.76 15.95
N SER A 244 17.09 -3.98 16.48
CA SER A 244 18.15 -4.31 17.45
C SER A 244 19.57 -4.13 16.88
N TRP A 245 19.72 -4.12 15.56
CA TRP A 245 20.98 -3.81 14.87
C TRP A 245 21.51 -2.40 15.18
N ASP A 246 20.66 -1.47 15.61
CA ASP A 246 21.06 -0.11 16.00
C ASP A 246 21.67 -0.04 17.40
N LYS A 247 21.55 -1.13 18.20
CA LYS A 247 21.97 -1.22 19.61
C LYS A 247 21.35 -0.15 20.52
N LYS A 248 20.17 0.33 20.13
CA LYS A 248 19.36 1.28 20.88
C LYS A 248 17.89 1.03 20.57
N VAL A 249 17.00 1.28 21.53
CA VAL A 249 15.56 1.20 21.29
C VAL A 249 15.14 2.28 20.30
N GLY A 250 14.41 1.89 19.26
CA GLY A 250 13.88 2.82 18.25
C GLY A 250 12.52 2.40 17.69
N PRO A 251 11.76 3.34 17.12
CA PRO A 251 10.46 3.07 16.50
C PRO A 251 10.62 2.25 15.20
N ASN A 252 9.76 1.26 14.99
CA ASN A 252 9.77 0.44 13.78
C ASN A 252 9.35 1.25 12.54
N ALA A 253 8.23 1.98 12.67
CA ALA A 253 7.60 2.73 11.61
C ALA A 253 7.08 4.09 12.10
N PRO A 254 7.96 5.02 12.50
CA PRO A 254 7.51 6.32 12.99
C PRO A 254 6.84 7.13 11.86
N LEU A 255 5.69 7.74 12.13
CA LEU A 255 5.04 8.63 11.15
C LEU A 255 5.91 9.88 10.91
N ASP A 256 6.40 10.47 11.99
CA ASP A 256 7.39 11.55 12.02
C ASP A 256 8.46 11.19 13.05
N ASN A 257 9.71 11.60 12.81
CA ASN A 257 10.82 11.44 13.73
C ASN A 257 11.86 12.57 13.53
N ASN A 258 11.37 13.78 13.31
CA ASN A 258 12.20 14.97 13.06
C ASN A 258 13.14 14.82 11.86
N GLY A 259 12.72 14.10 10.82
CA GLY A 259 13.51 13.89 9.61
C GLY A 259 14.48 12.70 9.67
N ILE A 260 14.51 11.97 10.79
CA ILE A 260 15.41 10.82 10.98
C ILE A 260 14.62 9.54 10.71
N LEU A 261 14.73 9.01 9.49
CA LEU A 261 14.18 7.69 9.13
C LEU A 261 12.71 7.54 9.55
N ASP A 262 11.84 8.31 8.90
CA ASP A 262 10.40 8.32 9.14
C ASP A 262 9.58 8.32 7.85
N ILE A 263 8.31 7.95 8.00
CA ILE A 263 7.35 7.83 6.89
C ILE A 263 7.19 9.18 6.18
N SER A 264 7.04 10.27 6.94
CA SER A 264 6.76 11.58 6.37
C SER A 264 7.88 12.06 5.44
N THR A 265 9.13 11.82 5.84
CA THR A 265 10.34 12.17 5.12
C THR A 265 10.52 11.28 3.90
N THR A 266 10.29 9.97 4.03
CA THR A 266 10.34 9.03 2.89
C THR A 266 9.34 9.40 1.81
N ILE A 267 8.07 9.61 2.16
CA ILE A 267 7.02 9.93 1.19
C ILE A 267 7.28 11.29 0.54
N SER A 268 7.64 12.31 1.33
CA SER A 268 7.99 13.64 0.80
C SER A 268 9.17 13.58 -0.15
N HIS A 269 10.19 12.76 0.15
CA HIS A 269 11.35 12.58 -0.72
C HIS A 269 10.96 11.89 -2.03
N LEU A 270 10.19 10.80 -2.01
CA LEU A 270 9.73 10.12 -3.24
C LEU A 270 8.93 11.06 -4.15
N LEU A 271 8.05 11.87 -3.57
CA LEU A 271 7.28 12.89 -4.30
C LEU A 271 8.21 13.94 -4.94
N ALA A 272 9.20 14.44 -4.18
CA ALA A 272 10.20 15.37 -4.70
C ALA A 272 11.09 14.77 -5.80
N ARG A 273 11.28 13.45 -5.79
CA ARG A 273 12.00 12.69 -6.84
C ARG A 273 11.13 12.32 -8.04
N GLY A 274 9.87 12.74 -8.07
CA GLY A 274 8.99 12.64 -9.23
C GLY A 274 8.06 11.42 -9.23
N ALA A 275 7.84 10.77 -8.08
CA ALA A 275 6.80 9.75 -7.96
C ALA A 275 5.41 10.38 -8.10
N SER A 276 4.52 9.73 -8.84
CA SER A 276 3.09 10.08 -8.80
C SER A 276 2.48 9.65 -7.45
N PRO A 277 1.81 10.54 -6.69
CA PRO A 277 1.13 10.18 -5.46
C PRO A 277 0.15 9.01 -5.65
N SER A 278 -0.58 9.01 -6.76
CA SER A 278 -1.56 7.97 -7.11
C SER A 278 -0.97 6.59 -7.42
N LYS A 279 0.36 6.46 -7.39
CA LYS A 279 1.09 5.18 -7.55
C LYS A 279 1.87 4.78 -6.30
N LEU A 280 1.98 5.66 -5.31
CA LEU A 280 2.61 5.35 -4.04
C LEU A 280 1.61 4.65 -3.13
N VAL A 281 1.98 3.47 -2.65
CA VAL A 281 1.20 2.69 -1.69
C VAL A 281 1.99 2.63 -0.39
N LEU A 282 1.41 3.13 0.70
CA LEU A 282 2.11 3.24 1.99
C LEU A 282 2.19 1.87 2.68
N GLY A 283 3.40 1.33 2.86
CA GLY A 283 3.62 0.09 3.59
C GLY A 283 3.45 0.26 5.10
N LEU A 284 2.77 -0.69 5.73
CA LEU A 284 2.45 -0.70 7.15
C LEU A 284 2.83 -2.06 7.75
N PRO A 285 3.55 -2.10 8.89
CA PRO A 285 3.94 -3.34 9.53
C PRO A 285 2.82 -3.88 10.43
N PHE A 286 2.48 -5.16 10.28
CA PHE A 286 1.65 -5.90 11.25
C PHE A 286 2.53 -6.69 12.22
N TYR A 287 3.65 -6.09 12.60
CA TYR A 287 4.63 -6.63 13.52
C TYR A 287 5.33 -5.47 14.25
N GLY A 288 6.04 -5.82 15.32
CA GLY A 288 6.91 -4.91 16.04
C GLY A 288 8.37 -5.36 16.01
N ARG A 289 9.26 -4.41 16.26
CA ARG A 289 10.68 -4.67 16.47
C ARG A 289 10.96 -4.80 17.96
N THR A 290 11.71 -5.82 18.33
CA THR A 290 11.94 -6.17 19.74
C THR A 290 13.37 -5.85 20.18
N PHE A 291 13.53 -5.51 21.46
CA PHE A 291 14.79 -5.10 22.05
C PHE A 291 14.93 -5.66 23.47
N ILE A 292 16.17 -5.86 23.90
CA ILE A 292 16.54 -6.08 25.30
C ILE A 292 17.34 -4.86 25.74
N ALA A 293 16.72 -3.97 26.51
CA ALA A 293 17.29 -2.69 26.90
C ALA A 293 17.97 -2.74 28.27
N GLN A 294 19.15 -2.12 28.35
CA GLN A 294 19.92 -1.96 29.59
C GLN A 294 19.41 -0.71 30.32
N GLY A 295 18.18 -0.75 30.84
CA GLY A 295 17.52 0.42 31.43
C GLY A 295 16.01 0.30 31.51
N GLU A 296 15.31 1.42 31.38
CA GLU A 296 13.84 1.51 31.44
C GLU A 296 13.18 1.23 30.08
N GLY A 297 13.93 1.21 28.98
CA GLY A 297 13.42 0.87 27.66
C GLY A 297 12.77 2.05 26.93
N TYR A 298 13.24 3.28 27.19
CA TYR A 298 12.86 4.46 26.43
C TYR A 298 13.60 4.51 25.09
N PHE A 299 13.08 5.29 24.14
CA PHE A 299 13.78 5.48 22.86
C PHE A 299 15.17 6.09 23.09
N GLY A 300 16.16 5.52 22.40
CA GLY A 300 17.57 5.88 22.58
C GLY A 300 18.29 5.12 23.69
N ASP A 301 17.58 4.41 24.58
CA ASP A 301 18.23 3.56 25.59
C ASP A 301 19.08 2.48 24.91
N PRO A 302 20.27 2.17 25.43
CA PRO A 302 21.15 1.16 24.87
C PRO A 302 20.53 -0.23 24.97
N THR A 303 20.77 -1.05 23.94
CA THR A 303 20.25 -2.42 23.86
C THR A 303 21.34 -3.40 23.48
N ASP A 304 21.06 -4.67 23.70
CA ASP A 304 21.78 -5.74 23.03
C ASP A 304 21.62 -5.63 21.51
N ASP A 305 22.53 -6.26 20.78
CA ASP A 305 22.50 -6.32 19.31
C ASP A 305 21.44 -7.30 18.77
N LYS A 306 20.81 -8.09 19.66
CA LYS A 306 19.73 -9.04 19.36
C LYS A 306 18.50 -8.75 20.21
N GLY A 307 17.36 -8.58 19.55
CA GLY A 307 16.06 -8.60 20.21
C GLY A 307 15.58 -10.02 20.54
N PHE A 308 14.55 -10.13 21.38
CA PHE A 308 13.95 -11.41 21.72
C PHE A 308 12.94 -11.87 20.65
N PRO A 309 12.77 -13.20 20.42
CA PRO A 309 11.84 -13.70 19.43
C PRO A 309 10.40 -13.79 19.94
N GLY A 310 9.43 -13.66 19.03
CA GLY A 310 8.04 -14.03 19.29
C GLY A 310 7.83 -15.55 19.44
N PRO A 311 6.80 -16.01 20.17
CA PRO A 311 6.57 -17.43 20.48
C PRO A 311 6.23 -18.29 19.25
N TYR A 312 5.65 -17.70 18.21
CA TYR A 312 5.25 -18.35 16.95
C TYR A 312 6.18 -17.98 15.80
N THR A 313 6.56 -16.70 15.67
CA THR A 313 7.43 -16.18 14.61
C THR A 313 8.86 -16.67 14.75
N LYS A 314 9.34 -16.84 16.00
CA LYS A 314 10.65 -17.41 16.35
C LYS A 314 11.85 -16.70 15.73
N GLU A 315 11.69 -15.43 15.37
CA GLU A 315 12.74 -14.59 14.81
C GLU A 315 13.18 -13.54 15.83
N SER A 316 14.46 -13.57 16.21
CA SER A 316 15.04 -12.57 17.13
C SER A 316 14.90 -11.16 16.56
N GLY A 317 14.41 -10.22 17.38
CA GLY A 317 14.19 -8.84 16.93
C GLY A 317 12.82 -8.61 16.30
N PHE A 318 11.94 -9.62 16.25
CA PHE A 318 10.67 -9.56 15.55
C PHE A 318 9.54 -10.22 16.36
N MET A 319 8.37 -9.61 16.33
CA MET A 319 7.16 -10.18 16.93
C MET A 319 5.93 -9.74 16.12
N GLY A 320 5.08 -10.68 15.69
CA GLY A 320 3.84 -10.39 14.96
C GLY A 320 2.82 -9.68 15.85
N TYR A 321 1.92 -8.88 15.27
CA TYR A 321 0.90 -8.18 16.05
C TYR A 321 0.02 -9.14 16.86
N ASN A 322 -0.35 -10.30 16.29
CA ASN A 322 -1.06 -11.37 16.99
C ASN A 322 -0.35 -11.86 18.26
N GLU A 323 0.99 -11.91 18.25
CA GLU A 323 1.79 -12.25 19.42
C GLU A 323 1.84 -11.10 20.42
N ILE A 324 2.04 -9.88 19.93
CA ILE A 324 2.15 -8.66 20.75
C ILE A 324 0.85 -8.42 21.53
N CYS A 325 -0.30 -8.46 20.85
CA CYS A 325 -1.59 -8.22 21.49
C CYS A 325 -1.95 -9.34 22.48
N ALA A 326 -1.56 -10.59 22.20
CA ALA A 326 -1.70 -11.69 23.13
C ALA A 326 -0.83 -11.52 24.39
N ALA A 327 0.40 -11.03 24.24
CA ALA A 327 1.32 -10.79 25.36
C ALA A 327 0.83 -9.64 26.26
N ILE A 328 0.39 -8.53 25.66
CA ILE A 328 -0.08 -7.35 26.40
C ILE A 328 -1.37 -7.63 27.17
N GLN A 329 -2.26 -8.48 26.66
CA GLN A 329 -3.52 -8.80 27.34
C GLN A 329 -3.37 -9.83 28.46
N ASP A 330 -2.23 -10.54 28.53
CA ASP A 330 -1.97 -11.52 29.58
C ASP A 330 -1.61 -10.82 30.90
N PRO A 331 -2.49 -10.86 31.92
CA PRO A 331 -2.26 -10.17 33.18
C PRO A 331 -1.07 -10.75 33.96
N SER A 332 -0.62 -11.97 33.65
CA SER A 332 0.55 -12.59 34.29
C SER A 332 1.88 -12.10 33.71
N ALA A 333 1.87 -11.53 32.51
CA ALA A 333 3.07 -11.13 31.80
C ALA A 333 3.56 -9.71 32.13
N ALA A 334 2.85 -8.95 32.97
CA ALA A 334 3.27 -7.63 33.49
C ALA A 334 3.76 -6.63 32.42
N TRP A 335 3.20 -6.69 31.20
CA TRP A 335 3.48 -5.71 30.15
C TRP A 335 2.80 -4.38 30.45
N THR A 336 3.51 -3.29 30.20
CA THR A 336 2.97 -1.94 30.19
C THR A 336 3.01 -1.39 28.78
N VAL A 337 1.98 -0.66 28.37
CA VAL A 337 1.91 -0.03 27.04
C VAL A 337 1.87 1.46 27.22
N SER A 338 2.70 2.17 26.46
CA SER A 338 2.67 3.62 26.34
C SER A 338 2.52 4.05 24.89
N TRP A 339 1.93 5.22 24.69
CA TRP A 339 1.86 5.89 23.40
C TRP A 339 3.00 6.91 23.28
N ASP A 340 3.79 6.83 22.20
CA ASP A 340 4.75 7.87 21.85
C ASP A 340 4.13 8.81 20.82
N ALA A 341 3.73 10.00 21.27
CA ALA A 341 3.03 10.98 20.43
C ALA A 341 3.92 11.64 19.37
N ALA A 342 5.24 11.62 19.54
CA ALA A 342 6.16 12.19 18.57
C ALA A 342 6.26 11.31 17.32
N THR A 343 6.24 9.99 17.51
CA THR A 343 6.40 8.99 16.44
C THR A 343 5.11 8.35 15.97
N ASP A 344 3.98 8.60 16.63
CA ASP A 344 2.71 7.89 16.40
C ASP A 344 2.87 6.37 16.54
N GLN A 345 3.64 5.90 17.54
CA GLN A 345 3.91 4.48 17.77
C GLN A 345 3.49 4.03 19.17
N ALA A 346 3.05 2.77 19.27
CA ALA A 346 2.85 2.11 20.54
C ALA A 346 4.16 1.44 20.99
N VAL A 347 4.41 1.49 22.30
CA VAL A 347 5.59 0.86 22.91
C VAL A 347 5.15 0.00 24.07
N ALA A 348 5.40 -1.31 23.98
CA ALA A 348 5.18 -2.26 25.05
C ALA A 348 6.50 -2.55 25.78
N ARG A 349 6.48 -2.52 27.12
CA ARG A 349 7.65 -2.78 27.96
C ARG A 349 7.34 -3.80 29.06
N GLN A 350 8.29 -4.69 29.30
CA GLN A 350 8.26 -5.66 30.40
C GLN A 350 9.61 -5.61 31.13
N LYS A 351 9.60 -5.14 32.38
CA LYS A 351 10.80 -5.07 33.22
C LYS A 351 11.10 -6.44 33.83
N GLY A 352 12.30 -6.96 33.59
CA GLY A 352 12.80 -8.17 34.22
C GLY A 352 13.19 -7.90 35.67
N THR A 353 12.55 -8.59 36.61
CA THR A 353 12.82 -8.41 38.06
C THR A 353 14.14 -9.01 38.51
N GLU A 354 14.65 -10.03 37.79
CA GLU A 354 15.89 -10.73 38.14
C GLU A 354 17.12 -10.12 37.45
N THR A 355 17.01 -9.75 36.18
CA THR A 355 18.15 -9.21 35.40
C THR A 355 18.25 -7.68 35.45
N GLY A 356 17.15 -6.98 35.76
CA GLY A 356 17.07 -5.53 35.68
C GLY A 356 16.92 -4.97 34.25
N GLU A 357 16.96 -5.83 33.23
CA GLU A 357 16.77 -5.48 31.82
C GLU A 357 15.29 -5.23 31.52
N THR A 358 15.01 -4.46 30.46
CA THR A 358 13.65 -4.25 29.97
C THR A 358 13.49 -4.84 28.58
N LYS A 359 12.56 -5.76 28.42
CA LYS A 359 12.09 -6.18 27.09
C LYS A 359 11.20 -5.09 26.53
N VAL A 360 11.50 -4.65 25.32
CA VAL A 360 10.73 -3.60 24.63
C VAL A 360 10.25 -4.11 23.28
N VAL A 361 9.02 -3.78 22.91
CA VAL A 361 8.49 -3.93 21.56
C VAL A 361 7.96 -2.58 21.09
N THR A 362 8.43 -2.12 19.93
CA THR A 362 7.89 -0.95 19.23
C THR A 362 7.04 -1.43 18.08
N PHE A 363 5.77 -1.01 18.02
CA PHE A 363 4.79 -1.61 17.11
C PHE A 363 3.67 -0.64 16.72
N ASP A 364 2.91 -1.06 15.71
CA ASP A 364 1.71 -0.38 15.28
C ASP A 364 0.45 -0.92 15.95
N SER A 365 -0.32 -0.04 16.59
CA SER A 365 -1.66 -0.31 17.12
C SER A 365 -2.74 0.08 16.10
N SER A 366 -4.02 -0.15 16.41
CA SER A 366 -5.09 0.35 15.54
C SER A 366 -5.07 1.88 15.46
N ARG A 367 -4.74 2.58 16.56
CA ARG A 367 -4.57 4.04 16.58
C ARG A 367 -3.49 4.52 15.61
N SER A 368 -2.29 3.93 15.64
CA SER A 368 -1.21 4.36 14.74
C SER A 368 -1.51 4.03 13.27
N ILE A 369 -2.11 2.87 12.99
CA ILE A 369 -2.57 2.51 11.64
C ILE A 369 -3.58 3.53 11.13
N ALA A 370 -4.58 3.91 11.92
CA ALA A 370 -5.57 4.91 11.51
C ALA A 370 -4.92 6.27 11.18
N ASN A 371 -3.97 6.72 12.00
CA ASN A 371 -3.24 7.98 11.78
C ASN A 371 -2.39 7.95 10.50
N LYS A 372 -1.70 6.83 10.23
CA LYS A 372 -0.91 6.65 9.01
C LYS A 372 -1.78 6.59 7.75
N ILE A 373 -2.96 5.99 7.83
CA ILE A 373 -3.93 6.01 6.73
C ILE A 373 -4.47 7.42 6.48
N ARG A 374 -4.79 8.17 7.54
CA ARG A 374 -5.17 9.58 7.41
C ARG A 374 -4.07 10.40 6.75
N TYR A 375 -2.80 10.15 7.11
CA TYR A 375 -1.64 10.75 6.44
C TYR A 375 -1.61 10.38 4.95
N ALA A 376 -1.79 9.12 4.58
CA ALA A 376 -1.79 8.66 3.19
C ALA A 376 -2.87 9.35 2.36
N ILE A 377 -4.10 9.47 2.87
CA ILE A 377 -5.20 10.17 2.21
C ILE A 377 -4.90 11.66 2.04
N LYS A 378 -4.39 12.32 3.10
CA LYS A 378 -3.98 13.73 3.05
C LYS A 378 -2.96 14.01 1.94
N HIS A 379 -2.06 13.07 1.68
CA HIS A 379 -1.02 13.16 0.64
C HIS A 379 -1.44 12.55 -0.71
N LYS A 380 -2.72 12.19 -0.86
CA LYS A 380 -3.30 11.64 -2.10
C LYS A 380 -2.58 10.37 -2.58
N LEU A 381 -2.08 9.57 -1.64
CA LEU A 381 -1.47 8.29 -1.97
C LEU A 381 -2.53 7.32 -2.52
N ALA A 382 -2.09 6.29 -3.24
CA ALA A 382 -2.97 5.29 -3.85
C ALA A 382 -3.76 4.48 -2.79
N GLY A 383 -3.15 4.29 -1.62
CA GLY A 383 -3.70 3.55 -0.50
C GLY A 383 -2.59 2.98 0.39
N ALA A 384 -2.79 1.76 0.89
CA ALA A 384 -1.88 1.12 1.83
C ALA A 384 -1.51 -0.32 1.44
N MET A 385 -0.33 -0.72 1.87
CA MET A 385 0.22 -2.06 1.74
C MET A 385 0.51 -2.58 3.14
N VAL A 386 0.32 -3.88 3.38
CA VAL A 386 0.60 -4.49 4.68
C VAL A 386 1.63 -5.61 4.58
N TRP A 387 2.60 -5.56 5.48
CA TRP A 387 3.55 -6.64 5.75
C TRP A 387 3.35 -7.15 7.19
N SER A 388 2.72 -8.30 7.41
CA SER A 388 1.95 -9.10 6.45
C SER A 388 0.66 -9.57 7.11
N ILE A 389 -0.32 -10.03 6.32
CA ILE A 389 -1.64 -10.35 6.88
C ILE A 389 -1.62 -11.55 7.84
N ASP A 390 -0.60 -12.39 7.74
CA ASP A 390 -0.41 -13.58 8.59
C ASP A 390 0.08 -13.25 10.01
N THR A 391 0.41 -11.98 10.29
CA THR A 391 0.77 -11.51 11.65
C THR A 391 -0.24 -10.53 12.24
N ASP A 392 -1.32 -10.18 11.53
CA ASP A 392 -2.50 -9.57 12.17
C ASP A 392 -3.16 -10.58 13.13
N ASP A 393 -4.07 -10.16 13.99
CA ASP A 393 -4.89 -11.07 14.80
C ASP A 393 -6.00 -11.71 13.93
N PHE A 394 -5.60 -12.56 12.99
CA PHE A 394 -6.47 -13.24 12.03
C PHE A 394 -7.45 -14.24 12.69
N LEU A 395 -7.23 -14.60 13.96
CA LEU A 395 -8.14 -15.43 14.75
C LEU A 395 -9.13 -14.61 15.60
N GLY A 396 -8.90 -13.31 15.78
CA GLY A 396 -9.75 -12.44 16.59
C GLY A 396 -9.67 -12.74 18.09
N ASN A 397 -8.49 -13.13 18.58
CA ASN A 397 -8.28 -13.47 19.98
C ASN A 397 -8.04 -12.25 20.89
N CYS A 398 -7.58 -11.14 20.31
CA CYS A 398 -7.25 -9.92 21.02
C CYS A 398 -8.47 -9.02 21.25
N LYS A 399 -8.40 -8.17 22.28
CA LYS A 399 -9.45 -7.20 22.58
C LYS A 399 -9.41 -6.05 21.56
N PRO A 400 -10.59 -5.51 21.15
CA PRO A 400 -10.63 -4.30 20.33
C PRO A 400 -9.92 -3.12 21.00
N ASP A 401 -9.24 -2.31 20.18
CA ASP A 401 -8.59 -1.08 20.62
C ASP A 401 -9.60 0.09 20.62
N ASN A 402 -9.93 0.57 21.82
CA ASN A 402 -10.89 1.67 22.01
C ASN A 402 -10.32 3.05 21.63
N GLU A 403 -9.01 3.17 21.39
CA GLU A 403 -8.36 4.43 21.01
C GLU A 403 -8.12 4.56 19.51
N THR A 404 -8.59 3.61 18.70
CA THR A 404 -8.39 3.55 17.24
C THR A 404 -8.53 4.91 16.54
N PHE A 405 -9.61 5.65 16.81
CA PHE A 405 -9.91 6.92 16.14
C PHE A 405 -9.81 8.14 17.09
N VAL A 406 -9.11 8.02 18.22
CA VAL A 406 -9.06 9.09 19.23
C VAL A 406 -8.46 10.39 18.69
N ASP A 407 -7.55 10.31 17.71
CA ASP A 407 -6.91 11.47 17.09
C ASP A 407 -7.71 12.07 15.92
N PHE A 408 -8.84 11.45 15.54
CA PHE A 408 -9.78 11.97 14.54
C PHE A 408 -10.76 12.94 15.22
N VAL A 409 -10.24 14.12 15.58
CA VAL A 409 -11.02 15.14 16.28
C VAL A 409 -11.98 15.85 15.31
N SER A 410 -13.26 15.95 15.72
CA SER A 410 -14.26 16.74 14.98
C SER A 410 -13.87 18.23 15.00
N ARG A 411 -13.87 18.86 13.83
CA ARG A 411 -13.60 20.29 13.67
C ARG A 411 -14.90 21.02 13.33
N PRO A 412 -15.00 22.34 13.53
CA PRO A 412 -16.14 23.10 13.03
C PRO A 412 -16.38 22.80 11.54
N GLY A 413 -17.60 22.39 11.19
CA GLY A 413 -17.98 22.00 9.83
C GLY A 413 -17.62 20.57 9.42
N VAL A 414 -16.87 19.82 10.23
CA VAL A 414 -16.49 18.42 9.94
C VAL A 414 -17.19 17.47 10.90
N LYS A 415 -18.07 16.62 10.39
CA LYS A 415 -18.77 15.57 11.13
C LYS A 415 -18.31 14.21 10.66
N LEU A 416 -17.57 13.50 11.50
CA LEU A 416 -17.08 12.14 11.21
C LEU A 416 -17.98 11.09 11.85
N THR A 417 -18.17 9.98 11.14
CA THR A 417 -18.86 8.80 11.66
C THR A 417 -17.86 7.67 11.76
N PHE A 418 -17.69 7.14 12.96
CA PHE A 418 -16.77 6.03 13.20
C PHE A 418 -17.53 4.70 13.20
N PRO A 419 -17.02 3.67 12.52
CA PRO A 419 -17.64 2.35 12.55
C PRO A 419 -17.58 1.77 13.96
N ARG A 420 -18.67 1.11 14.36
CA ARG A 420 -18.65 0.28 15.58
C ARG A 420 -17.97 -1.04 15.24
N ARG A 421 -16.89 -1.36 15.96
CA ARG A 421 -16.27 -2.68 15.87
C ARG A 421 -16.83 -3.62 16.93
N PRO A 422 -17.71 -4.57 16.57
CA PRO A 422 -17.78 -5.79 17.37
C PRO A 422 -16.43 -6.51 17.28
N LYS A 423 -16.07 -7.27 18.33
CA LYS A 423 -14.88 -8.12 18.34
C LYS A 423 -14.81 -8.93 17.03
N GLY A 424 -13.66 -8.93 16.37
CA GLY A 424 -13.47 -9.58 15.08
C GLY A 424 -12.00 -9.81 14.77
N ASN A 425 -11.74 -10.73 13.85
CA ASN A 425 -10.41 -10.97 13.30
C ASN A 425 -9.90 -9.77 12.50
N TYR A 426 -8.59 -9.76 12.23
CA TYR A 426 -7.93 -8.75 11.41
C TYR A 426 -8.13 -7.30 11.90
N PRO A 427 -7.92 -7.00 13.19
CA PRO A 427 -8.16 -5.65 13.72
C PRO A 427 -7.35 -4.59 12.99
N LEU A 428 -6.09 -4.83 12.62
CA LEU A 428 -5.28 -3.83 11.93
C LEU A 428 -5.73 -3.65 10.47
N LEU A 429 -5.99 -4.74 9.74
CA LEU A 429 -6.44 -4.65 8.35
C LEU A 429 -7.84 -4.06 8.22
N ARG A 430 -8.75 -4.35 9.15
CA ARG A 430 -10.06 -3.69 9.23
C ARG A 430 -9.89 -2.21 9.53
N THR A 431 -8.94 -1.85 10.41
CA THR A 431 -8.61 -0.43 10.65
C THR A 431 -8.21 0.29 9.38
N ILE A 432 -7.42 -0.34 8.50
CA ILE A 432 -7.04 0.27 7.23
C ILE A 432 -8.27 0.63 6.41
N ASN A 433 -9.14 -0.35 6.15
CA ASN A 433 -10.35 -0.15 5.33
C ASN A 433 -11.29 0.91 5.94
N GLU A 434 -11.49 0.87 7.25
CA GLU A 434 -12.33 1.82 7.97
C GLU A 434 -11.73 3.24 7.96
N ALA A 435 -10.44 3.36 8.26
CA ALA A 435 -9.75 4.64 8.28
C ALA A 435 -9.66 5.28 6.90
N LEU A 436 -9.61 4.49 5.82
CA LEU A 436 -9.67 5.01 4.45
C LEU A 436 -11.01 5.72 4.22
N VAL A 437 -12.14 5.10 4.58
CA VAL A 437 -13.48 5.72 4.47
C VAL A 437 -13.58 7.00 5.32
N VAL A 438 -13.14 6.92 6.59
CA VAL A 438 -13.23 8.05 7.52
C VAL A 438 -12.35 9.21 7.06
N ALA A 439 -11.10 8.95 6.68
CA ALA A 439 -10.16 9.98 6.24
C ALA A 439 -10.55 10.61 4.90
N GLN A 440 -11.17 9.83 3.99
CA GLN A 440 -11.75 10.38 2.76
C GLN A 440 -12.90 11.34 3.06
N SER A 441 -13.84 10.94 3.91
CA SER A 441 -14.95 11.79 4.33
C SER A 441 -14.45 13.08 5.00
N GLU A 442 -13.40 12.98 5.82
CA GLU A 442 -12.75 14.16 6.40
C GLU A 442 -12.16 15.08 5.32
N ALA A 443 -11.40 14.52 4.38
CA ALA A 443 -10.74 15.28 3.32
C ALA A 443 -11.74 15.99 2.40
N ASP A 444 -12.86 15.33 2.07
CA ASP A 444 -13.93 15.90 1.25
C ASP A 444 -14.62 17.07 1.97
N GLN A 445 -15.03 16.88 3.23
CA GLN A 445 -15.64 17.96 4.02
C GLN A 445 -14.71 19.17 4.18
N LEU A 446 -13.40 18.94 4.39
CA LEU A 446 -12.41 20.01 4.46
C LEU A 446 -12.20 20.75 3.14
N ARG A 447 -12.37 20.07 2.00
CA ARG A 447 -12.33 20.72 0.68
C ARG A 447 -13.56 21.62 0.51
N ASP A 448 -14.75 21.13 0.82
CA ASP A 448 -16.00 21.86 0.66
C ASP A 448 -16.02 23.14 1.52
N ILE A 449 -15.48 23.07 2.75
CA ILE A 449 -15.31 24.26 3.62
C ILE A 449 -14.39 25.29 2.95
N LYS A 450 -13.23 24.86 2.43
CA LYS A 450 -12.28 25.78 1.77
C LYS A 450 -12.82 26.40 0.49
N GLU A 451 -13.64 25.67 -0.26
CA GLU A 451 -14.31 26.20 -1.45
C GLU A 451 -15.35 27.24 -1.06
N HIS A 452 -16.15 26.98 -0.02
CA HIS A 452 -17.12 27.95 0.48
C HIS A 452 -16.46 29.21 1.07
N GLU A 453 -15.33 29.08 1.78
CA GLU A 453 -14.57 30.24 2.26
C GLU A 453 -14.04 31.10 1.11
N LYS A 454 -13.54 30.48 0.03
CA LYS A 454 -13.09 31.21 -1.17
C LYS A 454 -14.22 31.91 -1.91
N GLU A 455 -15.40 31.31 -1.99
CA GLU A 455 -16.57 31.94 -2.59
C GLU A 455 -17.07 33.16 -1.81
N ASN A 456 -16.84 33.17 -0.49
CA ASN A 456 -17.23 34.25 0.42
C ASN A 456 -16.13 35.30 0.65
N GLU A 457 -14.93 35.15 0.08
CA GLU A 457 -13.91 36.19 0.07
C GLU A 457 -14.36 37.34 -0.86
N ILE A 458 -14.78 38.47 -0.26
CA ILE A 458 -15.02 39.72 -0.98
C ILE A 458 -13.68 40.15 -1.61
N PRO A 459 -13.61 40.41 -2.93
CA PRO A 459 -12.36 40.78 -3.57
C PRO A 459 -11.88 42.15 -3.06
N HIS A 460 -10.91 42.13 -2.15
CA HIS A 460 -10.17 43.32 -1.76
C HIS A 460 -9.15 43.66 -2.86
N GLY A 461 -9.55 44.54 -3.79
CA GLY A 461 -8.61 45.27 -4.63
C GLY A 461 -8.75 45.09 -6.14
N ALA A 462 -9.94 45.33 -6.70
CA ALA A 462 -9.98 45.95 -8.01
C ALA A 462 -9.58 47.42 -7.84
N SER A 463 -8.27 47.71 -7.94
CA SER A 463 -7.81 49.06 -8.16
C SER A 463 -8.44 49.55 -9.46
N ALA A 464 -9.35 50.52 -9.34
CA ALA A 464 -9.93 51.19 -10.49
C ALA A 464 -8.78 51.76 -11.33
N LYS A 465 -8.55 51.20 -12.52
CA LYS A 465 -7.77 51.87 -13.55
C LYS A 465 -8.51 53.15 -13.92
N ILE A 466 -8.08 54.26 -13.34
CA ILE A 466 -8.41 55.61 -13.80
C ILE A 466 -7.97 55.66 -15.26
N THR A 467 -8.95 55.63 -16.16
CA THR A 467 -8.73 55.88 -17.57
C THR A 467 -8.38 57.35 -17.70
N GLN A 468 -7.14 57.66 -18.07
CA GLN A 468 -6.69 59.01 -18.41
C GLN A 468 -7.55 59.51 -19.59
N MET A 469 -8.55 60.34 -19.29
CA MET A 469 -9.24 61.14 -20.30
C MET A 469 -8.28 62.22 -20.78
N TYR A 470 -7.88 62.12 -22.05
CA TYR A 470 -7.29 63.24 -22.80
C TYR A 470 -8.32 64.38 -22.87
N PHE A 471 -8.00 65.53 -22.27
CA PHE A 471 -8.72 66.78 -22.51
C PHE A 471 -7.94 67.64 -23.52
N LEU A 472 -8.55 67.88 -24.68
CA LEU A 472 -8.17 68.94 -25.62
C LEU A 472 -8.45 70.33 -25.01
N PRO A 473 -7.67 71.37 -25.35
CA PRO A 473 -7.83 72.70 -24.80
C PRO A 473 -8.92 73.49 -25.54
N ILE A 474 -9.84 74.12 -24.82
CA ILE A 474 -10.72 75.16 -25.36
C ILE A 474 -10.59 76.40 -24.47
N PHE A 475 -10.07 77.47 -25.08
CA PHE A 475 -10.04 78.87 -24.62
C PHE A 475 -11.46 79.44 -24.44
N VAL A 476 -11.73 80.16 -23.34
CA VAL A 476 -12.51 81.43 -23.26
C VAL A 476 -12.21 82.11 -21.89
N ILE A 477 -11.36 83.13 -21.82
CA ILE A 477 -11.64 84.57 -21.63
C ILE A 477 -12.57 84.91 -20.44
N ILE A 478 -12.00 85.46 -19.36
CA ILE A 478 -12.70 86.16 -18.26
C ILE A 478 -12.47 87.68 -18.45
N PRO A 479 -13.51 88.54 -18.35
CA PRO A 479 -13.35 89.98 -18.50
C PRO A 479 -12.88 90.63 -17.20
N VAL A 480 -11.86 91.47 -17.29
CA VAL A 480 -11.43 92.38 -16.21
C VAL A 480 -12.18 93.71 -16.35
N PHE A 481 -12.64 94.18 -15.20
CA PHE A 481 -13.40 95.41 -15.00
C PHE A 481 -12.70 96.67 -15.51
N ARG A 482 -13.55 97.61 -15.94
CA ARG A 482 -13.30 98.93 -16.53
C ARG A 482 -13.14 100.00 -15.44
N SER A 483 -12.14 100.87 -15.56
CA SER A 483 -12.04 102.25 -14.98
C SER A 483 -10.59 102.73 -15.14
N LEU A 484 -10.18 103.93 -15.56
CA LEU A 484 -10.72 105.15 -16.17
C LEU A 484 -9.49 106.11 -16.28
N PHE A 485 -9.52 107.08 -17.21
CA PHE A 485 -8.67 108.30 -17.32
C PHE A 485 -7.19 108.10 -17.76
N SER A 486 -6.73 108.61 -18.92
CA SER A 486 -6.55 110.01 -19.39
C SER A 486 -5.09 110.46 -19.25
N SER A 487 -4.34 110.44 -20.35
CA SER A 487 -3.59 111.57 -20.94
C SER A 487 -2.78 111.09 -22.13
#